data_AF-A0A1X0QNG7-F1
#
_entry.id   AF-A0A1X0QNG7-F1
#
_cell.length_a   1.000
_cell.length_b   1.000
_cell.length_c   1.000
_cell.angle_alpha   90.00
_cell.angle_beta   90.00
_cell.angle_gamma   90.00
#
_symmetry.space_group_name_H-M   'P 1'
#
loop_
_entity.id
_entity.type
_entity.pdbx_description
1 polymer ?
#
loop_
_entity_poly.entity_id
_entity_poly.type
_entity_poly.pdbx_seq_one_letter_code
_entity_poly.pdbx_strand_id
1 'polypeptide(L)'
;MKRHSTSSSSERPSKGAKLNECAVAPTQEANYSSTVNQEGASSSSNPGVSAILTAVDTSGRQKTTSLDEYYYLCDYNNAYFIRKKHQEQHTAQFLKISNLSSLNTSNITEFAKACQERLSLYDNITSYHNENAWSSKLKFQRYIRKQKGMHEICKRLMHRSVKYNKKASTGVKTSSAENESKYCPPAPLDHPDKPRKTIIAFGDGMFNSSLRGNKGAPVRLIKKALQKYCGSQLEICMVDEYLTSQICNRCKNRNMDNVVTEKSKRRVHTILKCKQNTCNIVWNRDIMTAHNILDIFLFAARNNNQRLDVFMRQSTSNDQPSV
;
A
#
# COMPACT_ATOMS: atom_id res chain seq x y z
N MET A 1 -46.14 -9.10 57.31
CA MET A 1 -45.86 -10.32 56.52
C MET A 1 -44.35 -10.48 56.38
N LYS A 2 -43.81 -11.64 56.79
CA LYS A 2 -42.39 -12.00 56.76
C LYS A 2 -41.87 -12.19 55.32
N ARG A 3 -40.61 -11.80 55.07
CA ARG A 3 -39.51 -12.55 54.41
C ARG A 3 -38.33 -11.58 54.20
N HIS A 4 -37.35 -11.59 55.09
CA HIS A 4 -36.10 -12.37 55.06
C HIS A 4 -34.94 -11.63 54.39
N SER A 5 -34.04 -11.15 55.25
CA SER A 5 -32.70 -10.64 55.00
C SER A 5 -31.73 -11.76 54.61
N THR A 6 -30.73 -11.45 53.77
CA THR A 6 -29.34 -11.91 53.96
C THR A 6 -28.38 -10.96 53.26
N SER A 7 -27.34 -10.57 54.00
CA SER A 7 -26.13 -9.88 53.58
C SER A 7 -25.04 -10.89 53.21
N SER A 8 -24.22 -10.59 52.20
CA SER A 8 -22.81 -11.02 52.10
C SER A 8 -22.09 -10.08 51.14
N SER A 9 -21.23 -9.18 51.61
CA SER A 9 -19.78 -9.36 51.87
C SER A 9 -18.97 -9.76 50.63
N SER A 10 -18.29 -8.75 50.09
CA SER A 10 -16.87 -8.77 49.67
C SER A 10 -16.33 -10.07 49.08
N GLU A 11 -16.06 -10.04 47.78
CA GLU A 11 -14.74 -10.45 47.26
C GLU A 11 -14.51 -9.86 45.86
N ARG A 12 -13.40 -9.13 45.72
CA ARG A 12 -12.89 -8.63 44.44
C ARG A 12 -12.36 -9.81 43.64
N PRO A 13 -12.74 -10.00 42.36
CA PRO A 13 -11.93 -10.80 41.46
C PRO A 13 -10.74 -9.95 41.01
N SER A 14 -9.55 -10.33 41.44
CA SER A 14 -8.27 -9.87 40.92
C SER A 14 -8.27 -9.91 39.39
N LYS A 15 -8.08 -8.76 38.74
CA LYS A 15 -7.77 -8.67 37.31
C LYS A 15 -6.35 -9.20 37.08
N GLY A 16 -6.20 -10.52 37.12
CA GLY A 16 -5.11 -11.21 36.43
C GLY A 16 -5.44 -11.24 34.95
N ALA A 17 -4.97 -10.24 34.21
CA ALA A 17 -4.97 -10.28 32.76
C ALA A 17 -4.05 -11.41 32.30
N LYS A 18 -4.59 -12.62 32.12
CA LYS A 18 -4.00 -13.57 31.19
C LYS A 18 -4.15 -12.94 29.81
N LEU A 19 -3.04 -12.41 29.31
CA LEU A 19 -2.83 -12.20 27.89
C LEU A 19 -3.17 -13.54 27.22
N ASN A 20 -4.38 -13.64 26.63
CA ASN A 20 -4.61 -14.63 25.61
C ASN A 20 -3.71 -14.23 24.45
N GLU A 21 -2.55 -14.88 24.44
CA GLU A 21 -1.69 -15.06 23.29
C GLU A 21 -2.60 -15.53 22.16
N CYS A 22 -3.01 -14.59 21.30
CA CYS A 22 -3.67 -14.92 20.06
C CYS A 22 -2.64 -15.71 19.26
N ALA A 23 -2.75 -17.04 19.36
CA ALA A 23 -2.01 -18.00 18.59
C ALA A 23 -1.92 -17.51 17.15
N VAL A 24 -0.69 -17.22 16.72
CA VAL A 24 -0.38 -16.97 15.32
C VAL A 24 -0.77 -18.26 14.59
N ALA A 25 -1.88 -18.21 13.86
CA ALA A 25 -2.22 -19.27 12.93
C ALA A 25 -1.02 -19.45 12.00
N PRO A 26 -0.52 -20.68 11.80
CA PRO A 26 0.58 -20.92 10.88
C PRO A 26 0.17 -20.38 9.52
N THR A 27 1.04 -19.59 8.90
CA THR A 27 0.94 -19.19 7.51
C THR A 27 0.66 -20.45 6.71
N GLN A 28 -0.54 -20.62 6.14
CA GLN A 28 -0.80 -21.73 5.24
C GLN A 28 0.29 -21.69 4.16
N GLU A 29 1.09 -22.76 4.08
CA GLU A 29 2.09 -22.92 3.04
C GLU A 29 1.35 -22.81 1.70
N ALA A 30 1.60 -21.71 0.97
CA ALA A 30 0.99 -21.50 -0.32
C ALA A 30 1.48 -22.62 -1.25
N ASN A 31 0.55 -23.45 -1.74
CA ASN A 31 0.87 -24.48 -2.71
C ASN A 31 0.93 -23.86 -4.11
N TYR A 32 2.10 -23.33 -4.47
CA TYR A 32 2.39 -22.68 -5.76
C TYR A 32 2.38 -23.66 -6.94
N SER A 33 2.63 -24.95 -6.70
CA SER A 33 2.67 -26.00 -7.73
C SER A 33 1.29 -26.31 -8.34
N SER A 34 0.19 -26.11 -7.61
CA SER A 34 -1.16 -26.26 -8.18
C SER A 34 -1.59 -25.06 -9.04
N THR A 35 -0.88 -23.92 -8.93
CA THR A 35 -1.27 -22.64 -9.53
C THR A 35 -0.73 -22.44 -10.96
N VAL A 36 0.44 -23.01 -11.28
CA VAL A 36 1.15 -22.77 -12.56
C VAL A 36 0.72 -23.74 -13.68
N ASN A 37 -0.11 -24.73 -13.38
CA ASN A 37 -0.67 -25.67 -14.38
C ASN A 37 -1.82 -25.09 -15.23
N GLN A 38 -2.13 -23.80 -15.10
CA GLN A 38 -3.07 -23.10 -15.96
C GLN A 38 -2.31 -22.09 -16.83
N GLU A 39 -2.68 -21.96 -18.10
CA GLU A 39 -2.09 -21.05 -19.11
C GLU A 39 -2.28 -19.54 -18.79
N GLY A 40 -1.95 -19.10 -17.57
CA GLY A 40 -2.13 -17.75 -17.05
C GLY A 40 -0.89 -16.87 -17.21
N ALA A 41 -1.09 -15.56 -17.34
CA ALA A 41 0.00 -14.59 -17.30
C ALA A 41 0.47 -14.42 -15.84
N SER A 42 1.74 -14.70 -15.56
CA SER A 42 2.34 -14.56 -14.23
C SER A 42 3.10 -13.24 -14.09
N SER A 43 2.85 -12.51 -13.00
CA SER A 43 3.60 -11.30 -12.64
C SER A 43 3.89 -11.26 -11.15
N SER A 44 4.97 -10.58 -10.77
CA SER A 44 5.29 -10.27 -9.38
C SER A 44 4.91 -8.83 -9.07
N SER A 45 4.65 -8.51 -7.82
CA SER A 45 4.36 -7.15 -7.37
C SER A 45 5.03 -6.87 -6.03
N ASN A 46 5.78 -5.78 -5.98
CA ASN A 46 6.41 -5.24 -4.77
C ASN A 46 5.76 -3.90 -4.40
N PRO A 47 5.12 -3.80 -3.22
CA PRO A 47 4.76 -2.52 -2.63
C PRO A 47 6.00 -1.82 -2.07
N GLY A 48 6.66 -1.05 -2.93
CA GLY A 48 7.99 -0.51 -2.68
C GLY A 48 8.06 0.81 -1.89
N VAL A 49 9.30 1.29 -1.74
CA VAL A 49 9.64 2.50 -0.97
C VAL A 49 9.45 3.79 -1.78
N SER A 50 9.57 3.70 -3.11
CA SER A 50 9.53 4.84 -4.03
C SER A 50 8.28 4.88 -4.90
N ALA A 51 7.79 3.70 -5.29
CA ALA A 51 6.52 3.50 -5.97
C ALA A 51 5.58 2.73 -5.05
N ILE A 52 4.28 3.06 -5.07
CA ILE A 52 3.27 2.32 -4.31
C ILE A 52 3.23 0.85 -4.72
N LEU A 53 3.53 0.60 -5.99
CA LEU A 53 3.46 -0.72 -6.59
C LEU A 53 4.40 -0.77 -7.79
N THR A 54 5.29 -1.76 -7.79
CA THR A 54 6.14 -2.13 -8.92
C THR A 54 5.88 -3.59 -9.25
N ALA A 55 5.52 -3.88 -10.48
CA ALA A 55 5.26 -5.23 -10.93
C ALA A 55 6.13 -5.60 -12.12
N VAL A 56 6.51 -6.87 -12.19
CA VAL A 56 7.33 -7.44 -13.28
C VAL A 56 6.74 -8.76 -13.72
N ASP A 57 6.55 -8.96 -15.01
CA ASP A 57 6.09 -10.25 -15.55
C ASP A 57 7.21 -11.14 -16.09
N THR A 58 6.83 -12.34 -16.54
CA THR A 58 7.75 -13.36 -17.08
C THR A 58 8.51 -12.92 -18.34
N SER A 59 8.01 -11.92 -19.07
CA SER A 59 8.73 -11.31 -20.20
C SER A 59 9.67 -10.18 -19.78
N GLY A 60 9.74 -9.88 -18.48
CA GLY A 60 10.50 -8.76 -17.93
C GLY A 60 9.78 -7.41 -18.06
N ARG A 61 8.50 -7.38 -18.45
CA ARG A 61 7.74 -6.12 -18.55
C ARG A 61 7.48 -5.55 -17.17
N GLN A 62 7.78 -4.27 -17.02
CA GLN A 62 7.62 -3.54 -15.77
C GLN A 62 6.33 -2.71 -15.80
N LYS A 63 5.55 -2.76 -14.72
CA LYS A 63 4.37 -1.92 -14.52
C LYS A 63 4.49 -1.21 -13.17
N THR A 64 4.47 0.11 -13.17
CA THR A 64 4.66 0.89 -11.93
C THR A 64 3.50 1.84 -11.69
N THR A 65 3.23 2.09 -10.42
CA THR A 65 2.38 3.18 -9.96
C THR A 65 3.08 3.96 -8.86
N SER A 66 3.40 5.23 -9.14
CA SER A 66 4.01 6.11 -8.15
C SER A 66 2.98 6.64 -7.15
N LEU A 67 3.46 7.24 -6.06
CA LEU A 67 2.62 7.88 -5.06
C LEU A 67 1.83 9.06 -5.64
N ASP A 68 2.50 9.89 -6.43
CA ASP A 68 1.86 11.05 -7.08
C ASP A 68 0.79 10.61 -8.08
N GLU A 69 1.02 9.55 -8.85
CA GLU A 69 0.01 8.98 -9.75
C GLU A 69 -1.23 8.51 -8.98
N TYR A 70 -1.08 7.87 -7.82
CA TYR A 70 -2.22 7.50 -6.99
C TYR A 70 -3.01 8.70 -6.49
N TYR A 71 -2.31 9.75 -6.02
CA TYR A 71 -2.96 10.97 -5.56
C TYR A 71 -3.68 11.70 -6.69
N TYR A 72 -3.11 11.69 -7.90
CA TYR A 72 -3.72 12.20 -9.12
C TYR A 72 -4.97 11.41 -9.52
N LEU A 73 -4.88 10.07 -9.58
CA LEU A 73 -6.02 9.19 -9.90
C LEU A 73 -7.20 9.37 -8.93
N CYS A 74 -6.90 9.63 -7.66
CA CYS A 74 -7.92 9.87 -6.64
C CYS A 74 -8.40 11.34 -6.59
N ASP A 75 -7.80 12.21 -7.39
CA ASP A 75 -8.03 13.65 -7.47
C ASP A 75 -8.06 14.34 -6.09
N TYR A 76 -7.02 14.07 -5.30
CA TYR A 76 -6.87 14.65 -3.96
C TYR A 76 -6.69 16.16 -3.97
N ASN A 77 -5.97 16.68 -4.97
CA ASN A 77 -5.68 18.11 -5.08
C ASN A 77 -6.96 18.92 -5.31
N ASN A 78 -7.90 18.42 -6.11
CA ASN A 78 -9.20 19.07 -6.27
C ASN A 78 -10.00 19.12 -4.96
N ALA A 79 -9.99 18.05 -4.16
CA ALA A 79 -10.69 18.05 -2.88
C ALA A 79 -10.08 19.06 -1.87
N TYR A 80 -8.77 19.25 -1.91
CA TYR A 80 -8.09 20.30 -1.16
C TYR A 80 -8.51 21.69 -1.65
N PHE A 81 -8.46 21.92 -2.96
CA PHE A 81 -8.85 23.19 -3.58
C PHE A 81 -10.29 23.58 -3.25
N ILE A 82 -11.25 22.65 -3.36
CA ILE A 82 -12.66 22.88 -3.02
C ILE A 82 -12.81 23.31 -1.56
N ARG A 83 -12.12 22.65 -0.62
CA ARG A 83 -12.17 23.03 0.80
C ARG A 83 -11.58 24.41 1.05
N LYS A 84 -10.44 24.71 0.42
CA LYS A 84 -9.78 26.00 0.57
C LYS A 84 -10.66 27.12 0.04
N LYS A 85 -11.24 26.94 -1.15
CA LYS A 85 -12.19 27.88 -1.73
C LYS A 85 -13.42 28.09 -0.83
N HIS A 86 -13.98 27.02 -0.26
CA HIS A 86 -15.09 27.13 0.69
C HIS A 86 -14.68 27.87 1.96
N GLN A 87 -13.49 27.60 2.51
CA GLN A 87 -12.96 28.35 3.65
C GLN A 87 -12.82 29.84 3.35
N GLU A 88 -12.30 30.20 2.17
CA GLU A 88 -12.16 31.59 1.73
C GLU A 88 -13.52 32.28 1.58
N GLN A 89 -14.50 31.62 0.93
CA GLN A 89 -15.86 32.14 0.74
C GLN A 89 -16.62 32.32 2.07
N HIS A 90 -16.37 31.45 3.04
CA HIS A 90 -17.06 31.43 4.34
C HIS A 90 -16.11 31.77 5.50
N THR A 91 -15.14 32.67 5.27
CA THR A 91 -14.03 32.96 6.19
C THR A 91 -14.50 33.31 7.60
N ALA A 92 -15.52 34.16 7.75
CA ALA A 92 -16.03 34.57 9.07
C ALA A 92 -16.62 33.40 9.87
N GLN A 93 -17.38 32.51 9.22
CA GLN A 93 -17.92 31.29 9.84
C GLN A 93 -16.79 30.32 10.16
N PHE A 94 -15.85 30.13 9.23
CA PHE A 94 -14.70 29.25 9.42
C PHE A 94 -13.84 29.66 10.63
N LEU A 95 -13.52 30.95 10.79
CA LEU A 95 -12.73 31.46 11.92
C LEU A 95 -13.43 31.21 13.27
N LYS A 96 -14.75 31.38 13.33
CA LYS A 96 -15.54 31.05 14.54
C LYS A 96 -15.46 29.57 14.88
N ILE A 97 -15.58 28.70 13.87
CA ILE A 97 -15.56 27.24 14.03
C ILE A 97 -14.16 26.72 14.37
N SER A 98 -13.10 27.28 13.76
CA SER A 98 -11.72 26.84 13.98
C SER A 98 -11.19 27.17 15.37
N ASN A 99 -11.76 28.19 16.01
CA ASN A 99 -11.35 28.65 17.34
C ASN A 99 -12.15 28.01 18.48
N LEU A 100 -13.02 27.04 18.18
CA LEU A 100 -13.79 26.31 19.20
C LEU A 100 -12.88 25.50 20.13
N SER A 101 -13.22 25.47 21.43
CA SER A 101 -12.52 24.65 22.41
C SER A 101 -12.58 23.16 22.03
N SER A 102 -11.54 22.39 22.33
CA SER A 102 -11.49 20.95 22.02
C SER A 102 -12.48 20.15 22.87
N LEU A 103 -13.13 19.14 22.29
CA LEU A 103 -13.91 18.15 23.03
C LEU A 103 -13.04 17.04 23.63
N ASN A 104 -11.79 16.93 23.18
CA ASN A 104 -10.86 15.91 23.69
C ASN A 104 -10.10 16.46 24.90
N THR A 105 -10.75 16.45 26.06
CA THR A 105 -10.19 16.87 27.35
C THR A 105 -10.65 15.92 28.45
N SER A 106 -9.80 15.68 29.45
CA SER A 106 -10.14 14.93 30.66
C SER A 106 -10.78 15.80 31.75
N ASN A 107 -10.85 17.12 31.54
CA ASN A 107 -11.43 18.06 32.48
C ASN A 107 -12.91 18.31 32.16
N ILE A 108 -13.79 18.04 33.11
CA ILE A 108 -15.24 18.15 32.93
C ILE A 108 -15.71 19.59 32.68
N THR A 109 -15.04 20.58 33.28
CA THR A 109 -15.37 22.00 33.12
C THR A 109 -15.00 22.48 31.71
N GLU A 110 -13.84 22.07 31.22
CA GLU A 110 -13.43 22.37 29.83
C GLU A 110 -14.32 21.69 28.81
N PHE A 111 -14.71 20.43 29.07
CA PHE A 111 -15.66 19.72 28.22
C PHE A 111 -17.02 20.41 28.19
N ALA A 112 -17.55 20.81 29.36
CA ALA A 112 -18.81 21.54 29.46
C ALA A 112 -18.76 22.87 28.70
N LYS A 113 -17.66 23.63 28.84
CA LYS A 113 -17.42 24.85 28.06
C LYS A 113 -17.42 24.59 26.56
N ALA A 114 -16.68 23.57 26.11
CA ALA A 114 -16.60 23.20 24.69
C ALA A 114 -17.95 22.76 24.09
N CYS A 115 -18.82 22.13 24.90
CA CYS A 115 -20.19 21.79 24.54
C CYS A 115 -21.07 23.05 24.43
N GLN A 116 -20.98 23.95 25.41
CA GLN A 116 -21.75 25.19 25.43
C GLN A 116 -21.42 26.08 24.22
N GLU A 117 -20.12 26.26 23.91
CA GLU A 117 -19.68 27.02 22.73
C GLU A 117 -20.26 26.46 21.42
N ARG A 118 -20.30 25.12 21.27
CA ARG A 118 -20.87 24.46 20.09
C ARG A 118 -22.38 24.57 20.01
N LEU A 119 -23.08 24.48 21.14
CA LEU A 119 -24.53 24.69 21.21
C LEU A 119 -24.87 26.13 20.80
N SER A 120 -24.14 27.13 21.32
CA SER A 120 -24.33 28.54 20.96
C SER A 120 -24.04 28.83 19.48
N LEU A 121 -23.15 28.08 18.85
CA LEU A 121 -22.80 28.22 17.43
C LEU A 121 -23.44 27.15 16.53
N TYR A 122 -24.45 26.43 17.00
CA TYR A 122 -25.03 25.28 16.30
C TYR A 122 -25.43 25.60 14.87
N ASP A 123 -26.15 26.70 14.65
CA ASP A 123 -26.59 27.10 13.31
C ASP A 123 -25.42 27.48 12.39
N ASN A 124 -24.39 28.13 12.92
CA ASN A 124 -23.18 28.47 12.18
C ASN A 124 -22.41 27.21 11.77
N ILE A 125 -22.26 26.24 12.67
CA ILE A 125 -21.58 24.96 12.40
C ILE A 125 -22.37 24.15 11.37
N THR A 126 -23.68 24.07 11.56
CA THR A 126 -24.58 23.28 10.71
C THR A 126 -24.64 23.86 9.31
N SER A 127 -24.89 25.17 9.16
CA SER A 127 -24.88 25.84 7.86
C SER A 127 -23.53 25.67 7.16
N TYR A 128 -22.42 25.98 7.84
CA TYR A 128 -21.08 25.88 7.24
C TYR A 128 -20.74 24.48 6.70
N HIS A 129 -21.21 23.39 7.33
CA HIS A 129 -20.92 22.03 6.87
C HIS A 129 -21.99 21.43 5.95
N ASN A 130 -23.25 21.81 6.13
CA ASN A 130 -24.40 21.17 5.50
C ASN A 130 -25.06 22.03 4.42
N GLU A 131 -24.69 23.29 4.26
CA GLU A 131 -25.18 24.13 3.16
C GLU A 131 -24.96 23.42 1.82
N ASN A 132 -26.07 23.22 1.08
CA ASN A 132 -26.09 22.47 -0.18
C ASN A 132 -25.43 21.08 -0.10
N ALA A 133 -25.36 20.50 1.10
CA ALA A 133 -24.65 19.27 1.44
C ALA A 133 -23.20 19.20 0.90
N TRP A 134 -22.50 20.35 0.73
CA TRP A 134 -21.23 20.41 0.01
C TRP A 134 -20.16 19.48 0.64
N SER A 135 -20.07 19.44 1.97
CA SER A 135 -19.11 18.63 2.70
C SER A 135 -19.37 17.14 2.49
N SER A 136 -20.64 16.72 2.59
CA SER A 136 -21.06 15.34 2.36
C SER A 136 -20.88 14.91 0.91
N LYS A 137 -21.26 15.77 -0.05
CA LYS A 137 -21.03 15.56 -1.49
C LYS A 137 -19.54 15.40 -1.77
N LEU A 138 -18.69 16.25 -1.20
CA LEU A 138 -17.24 16.16 -1.36
C LEU A 138 -16.67 14.87 -0.75
N LYS A 139 -17.11 14.47 0.45
CA LYS A 139 -16.73 13.21 1.09
C LYS A 139 -17.09 12.00 0.22
N PHE A 140 -18.32 11.98 -0.31
CA PHE A 140 -18.81 10.90 -1.18
C PHE A 140 -18.07 10.85 -2.52
N GLN A 141 -17.84 12.00 -3.16
CA GLN A 141 -17.05 12.08 -4.39
C GLN A 141 -15.62 11.59 -4.17
N ARG A 142 -14.99 11.97 -3.06
CA ARG A 142 -13.65 11.45 -2.69
C ARG A 142 -13.67 9.93 -2.51
N TYR A 143 -14.71 9.38 -1.87
CA TYR A 143 -14.87 7.94 -1.74
C TYR A 143 -14.93 7.26 -3.12
N ILE A 144 -15.81 7.73 -4.02
CA ILE A 144 -15.95 7.20 -5.38
C ILE A 144 -14.62 7.26 -6.13
N ARG A 145 -13.97 8.43 -6.13
CA ARG A 145 -12.69 8.64 -6.83
C ARG A 145 -11.59 7.75 -6.29
N LYS A 146 -11.53 7.56 -4.98
CA LYS A 146 -10.60 6.59 -4.36
C LYS A 146 -10.88 5.16 -4.85
N GLN A 147 -12.15 4.73 -4.93
CA GLN A 147 -12.49 3.42 -5.47
C GLN A 147 -12.10 3.29 -6.95
N LYS A 148 -12.40 4.31 -7.78
CA LYS A 148 -12.01 4.34 -9.20
C LYS A 148 -10.48 4.29 -9.37
N GLY A 149 -9.74 5.04 -8.57
CA GLY A 149 -8.28 5.03 -8.59
C GLY A 149 -7.71 3.66 -8.21
N MET A 150 -8.24 3.00 -7.17
CA MET A 150 -7.83 1.63 -6.82
C MET A 150 -8.16 0.64 -7.92
N HIS A 151 -9.34 0.75 -8.52
CA HIS A 151 -9.74 -0.08 -9.65
C HIS A 151 -8.79 0.06 -10.84
N GLU A 152 -8.40 1.30 -11.17
CA GLU A 152 -7.42 1.56 -12.24
C GLU A 152 -6.05 0.96 -11.91
N ILE A 153 -5.58 1.03 -10.66
CA ILE A 153 -4.34 0.37 -10.24
C ILE A 153 -4.43 -1.15 -10.38
N CYS A 154 -5.57 -1.78 -10.04
CA CYS A 154 -5.76 -3.21 -10.27
C CYS A 154 -5.69 -3.57 -11.77
N LYS A 155 -6.32 -2.76 -12.64
CA LYS A 155 -6.25 -2.96 -14.10
C LYS A 155 -4.83 -2.84 -14.63
N ARG A 156 -3.99 -1.99 -14.02
CA ARG A 156 -2.57 -1.90 -14.39
C ARG A 156 -1.90 -3.26 -14.26
N LEU A 157 -2.16 -4.00 -13.17
CA LEU A 157 -1.57 -5.33 -12.98
C LEU A 157 -2.13 -6.37 -13.95
N MET A 158 -3.44 -6.36 -14.15
CA MET A 158 -4.15 -7.29 -15.03
C MET A 158 -4.08 -6.80 -16.50
N HIS A 159 -5.20 -6.29 -17.03
CA HIS A 159 -5.36 -5.82 -18.41
C HIS A 159 -6.30 -4.60 -18.45
N ARG A 160 -6.35 -3.89 -19.59
CA ARG A 160 -7.29 -2.78 -19.87
C ARG A 160 -7.10 -1.54 -18.98
N SER A 161 -5.89 -1.32 -18.45
CA SER A 161 -5.57 -0.04 -17.83
C SER A 161 -5.51 1.06 -18.89
N VAL A 162 -6.05 2.24 -18.58
CA VAL A 162 -5.97 3.40 -19.47
C VAL A 162 -4.52 3.80 -19.71
N LYS A 163 -3.64 3.64 -18.69
CA LYS A 163 -2.21 3.97 -18.79
C LYS A 163 -1.46 3.12 -19.83
N TYR A 164 -1.89 1.87 -20.04
CA TYR A 164 -1.15 0.92 -20.89
C TYR A 164 -1.91 0.52 -22.17
N ASN A 165 -3.14 0.98 -22.35
CA ASN A 165 -3.95 0.67 -23.53
C ASN A 165 -3.64 1.61 -24.71
N LYS A 166 -3.13 1.05 -25.82
CA LYS A 166 -2.83 1.81 -27.05
C LYS A 166 -4.04 2.53 -27.68
N LYS A 167 -5.26 2.00 -27.55
CA LYS A 167 -6.48 2.59 -28.15
C LYS A 167 -6.95 3.87 -27.44
N ALA A 168 -6.43 4.17 -26.25
CA ALA A 168 -6.74 5.41 -25.53
C ALA A 168 -5.83 6.59 -25.96
N SER A 169 -4.71 6.31 -26.64
CA SER A 169 -3.72 7.30 -27.05
C SER A 169 -4.09 8.05 -28.34
N THR A 170 -5.10 7.63 -29.07
CA THR A 170 -5.52 8.25 -30.34
C THR A 170 -6.56 9.36 -30.18
N GLY A 171 -6.92 9.76 -28.95
CA GLY A 171 -8.09 10.61 -28.70
C GLY A 171 -7.92 11.83 -27.78
N VAL A 172 -6.72 12.22 -27.34
CA VAL A 172 -6.54 13.43 -26.52
C VAL A 172 -5.34 14.24 -26.99
N LYS A 173 -5.61 15.24 -27.84
CA LYS A 173 -4.75 16.42 -27.98
C LYS A 173 -5.15 17.41 -26.89
N THR A 174 -4.39 17.49 -25.81
CA THR A 174 -4.23 18.74 -25.04
C THR A 174 -2.77 18.90 -24.61
N SER A 175 -2.18 19.97 -25.12
CA SER A 175 -0.87 20.56 -24.85
C SER A 175 -0.58 20.74 -23.36
N SER A 176 0.64 20.48 -22.88
CA SER A 176 1.70 21.51 -22.85
C SER A 176 3.10 20.90 -22.86
N ALA A 177 3.93 21.48 -23.73
CA ALA A 177 5.28 21.06 -24.08
C ALA A 177 6.36 21.57 -23.09
N GLU A 178 6.21 21.30 -21.78
CA GLU A 178 7.18 21.77 -20.77
C GLU A 178 7.75 20.67 -19.84
N ASN A 179 7.60 19.38 -20.18
CA ASN A 179 8.20 18.29 -19.39
C ASN A 179 8.97 17.29 -20.27
N GLU A 180 9.93 17.77 -21.06
CA GLU A 180 10.75 16.90 -21.93
C GLU A 180 11.85 16.08 -21.22
N SER A 181 12.03 16.17 -19.89
CA SER A 181 13.14 15.45 -19.21
C SER A 181 12.75 14.18 -18.44
N LYS A 182 11.46 13.80 -18.41
CA LYS A 182 11.05 12.53 -17.78
C LYS A 182 10.97 11.43 -18.82
N TYR A 183 12.04 10.62 -18.91
CA TYR A 183 11.98 9.32 -19.58
C TYR A 183 10.86 8.49 -18.94
N CYS A 184 9.73 8.39 -19.66
CA CYS A 184 8.66 7.46 -19.36
C CYS A 184 8.85 6.25 -20.28
N PRO A 185 9.15 5.05 -19.76
CA PRO A 185 9.23 3.87 -20.61
C PRO A 185 7.90 3.68 -21.36
N PRO A 186 7.93 3.31 -22.65
CA PRO A 186 6.74 3.18 -23.47
C PRO A 186 5.75 2.20 -22.84
N ALA A 187 4.47 2.52 -22.93
CA ALA A 187 3.38 1.66 -22.45
C ALA A 187 3.50 0.27 -23.07
N PRO A 188 3.62 -0.80 -22.27
CA PRO A 188 3.64 -2.15 -22.80
C PRO A 188 2.28 -2.50 -23.41
N LEU A 189 2.30 -3.16 -24.56
CA LEU A 189 1.12 -3.65 -25.26
C LEU A 189 0.34 -4.64 -24.37
N ASP A 190 -0.95 -4.36 -24.13
CA ASP A 190 -1.92 -5.38 -23.72
C ASP A 190 -1.95 -6.47 -24.81
N HIS A 191 -1.87 -7.75 -24.42
CA HIS A 191 -1.96 -8.87 -25.36
C HIS A 191 -3.32 -8.81 -26.08
N PRO A 192 -3.39 -9.00 -27.41
CA PRO A 192 -4.64 -8.85 -28.17
C PRO A 192 -5.72 -9.90 -27.83
N ASP A 193 -5.33 -11.00 -27.18
CA ASP A 193 -6.21 -12.13 -26.91
C ASP A 193 -7.05 -11.98 -25.62
N LYS A 194 -8.09 -12.80 -25.52
CA LYS A 194 -9.03 -12.91 -24.39
C LYS A 194 -8.26 -12.91 -23.05
N PRO A 195 -8.71 -12.17 -22.03
CA PRO A 195 -7.98 -12.04 -20.78
C PRO A 195 -7.83 -13.40 -20.10
N ARG A 196 -6.60 -13.91 -20.10
CA ARG A 196 -6.20 -15.09 -19.32
C ARG A 196 -6.26 -14.74 -17.83
N LYS A 197 -6.59 -15.71 -16.99
CA LYS A 197 -6.51 -15.58 -15.54
C LYS A 197 -5.08 -15.12 -15.19
N THR A 198 -4.97 -14.00 -14.48
CA THR A 198 -3.67 -13.43 -14.11
C THR A 198 -3.26 -14.00 -12.75
N ILE A 199 -1.99 -14.42 -12.61
CA ILE A 199 -1.43 -14.81 -11.31
C ILE A 199 -0.47 -13.71 -10.87
N ILE A 200 -0.65 -13.22 -9.65
CA ILE A 200 0.21 -12.19 -9.04
C ILE A 200 0.92 -12.78 -7.82
N ALA A 201 2.24 -12.94 -7.93
CA ALA A 201 3.14 -13.15 -6.81
C ALA A 201 3.31 -11.82 -6.05
N PHE A 202 2.59 -11.65 -4.96
CA PHE A 202 2.56 -10.41 -4.19
C PHE A 202 3.48 -10.54 -2.97
N GLY A 203 4.46 -9.64 -2.84
CA GLY A 203 5.33 -9.64 -1.69
C GLY A 203 4.58 -9.40 -0.37
N ASP A 204 4.87 -10.22 0.65
CA ASP A 204 4.24 -10.13 1.98
C ASP A 204 5.06 -9.30 2.99
N GLY A 205 5.84 -8.33 2.50
CA GLY A 205 6.61 -7.43 3.34
C GLY A 205 5.72 -6.63 4.28
N MET A 206 5.83 -6.88 5.59
CA MET A 206 5.11 -6.16 6.64
C MET A 206 5.73 -4.80 6.99
N PHE A 207 6.25 -4.07 6.00
CA PHE A 207 6.82 -2.75 6.27
C PHE A 207 5.71 -1.71 6.45
N ASN A 208 5.92 -0.76 7.37
CA ASN A 208 5.13 0.47 7.40
C ASN A 208 5.14 1.08 6.00
N SER A 209 3.97 1.48 5.50
CA SER A 209 3.67 1.81 4.10
C SER A 209 4.49 2.93 3.46
N SER A 210 5.50 3.46 4.15
CA SER A 210 6.44 4.46 3.70
C SER A 210 7.59 4.61 4.71
N LEU A 211 8.76 5.08 4.26
CA LEU A 211 9.80 5.58 5.17
C LEU A 211 9.23 6.70 6.07
N ARG A 212 9.78 6.84 7.28
CA ARG A 212 9.39 7.90 8.22
C ARG A 212 9.50 9.27 7.54
N GLY A 213 8.42 10.06 7.59
CA GLY A 213 8.34 11.39 6.96
C GLY A 213 7.71 11.41 5.56
N ASN A 214 7.52 10.26 4.91
CA ASN A 214 6.83 10.16 3.63
C ASN A 214 5.32 9.91 3.79
N LYS A 215 4.51 10.35 2.82
CA LYS A 215 3.08 10.04 2.76
C LYS A 215 2.89 8.52 2.66
N GLY A 216 1.99 7.96 3.47
CA GLY A 216 1.75 6.52 3.49
C GLY A 216 1.17 5.99 2.17
N ALA A 217 1.75 4.91 1.63
CA ALA A 217 1.21 4.22 0.47
C ALA A 217 -0.03 3.37 0.83
N PRO A 218 -1.06 3.30 -0.02
CA PRO A 218 -2.30 2.56 0.24
C PRO A 218 -2.16 1.04 0.01
N VAL A 219 -1.05 0.41 0.40
CA VAL A 219 -0.73 -1.00 0.11
C VAL A 219 -1.82 -1.97 0.57
N ARG A 220 -2.30 -1.80 1.81
CA ARG A 220 -3.42 -2.60 2.37
C ARG A 220 -4.71 -2.46 1.55
N LEU A 221 -4.97 -1.28 1.00
CA LEU A 221 -6.15 -1.03 0.18
C LEU A 221 -6.01 -1.66 -1.21
N ILE A 222 -4.80 -1.65 -1.77
CA ILE A 222 -4.51 -2.34 -3.04
C ILE A 222 -4.69 -3.84 -2.88
N LYS A 223 -4.13 -4.45 -1.82
CA LYS A 223 -4.33 -5.88 -1.51
C LYS A 223 -5.84 -6.21 -1.40
N LYS A 224 -6.60 -5.42 -0.62
CA LYS A 224 -8.06 -5.58 -0.50
C LYS A 224 -8.80 -5.39 -1.82
N ALA A 225 -8.37 -4.47 -2.67
CA ALA A 225 -8.99 -4.24 -3.97
C ALA A 225 -8.71 -5.40 -4.94
N LEU A 226 -7.48 -5.91 -4.97
CA LEU A 226 -7.10 -7.07 -5.77
C LEU A 226 -7.85 -8.34 -5.34
N GLN A 227 -8.05 -8.55 -4.03
CA GLN A 227 -8.82 -9.66 -3.49
C GLN A 227 -10.26 -9.73 -4.06
N LYS A 228 -10.85 -8.61 -4.47
CA LYS A 228 -12.19 -8.60 -5.11
C LYS A 228 -12.21 -9.19 -6.52
N TYR A 229 -11.05 -9.29 -7.18
CA TYR A 229 -10.89 -9.91 -8.50
C TYR A 229 -10.48 -11.38 -8.41
N CYS A 230 -10.16 -11.87 -7.22
CA CYS A 230 -9.74 -13.25 -7.02
C CYS A 230 -10.84 -14.25 -7.43
N GLY A 231 -10.42 -15.38 -7.99
CA GLY A 231 -11.29 -16.46 -8.42
C GLY A 231 -11.59 -16.42 -9.92
N SER A 232 -12.24 -15.35 -10.39
CA SER A 232 -12.69 -15.27 -11.80
C SER A 232 -11.62 -14.77 -12.78
N GLN A 233 -10.82 -13.79 -12.39
CA GLN A 233 -9.87 -13.09 -13.28
C GLN A 233 -8.44 -13.05 -12.73
N LEU A 234 -8.30 -13.19 -11.42
CA LEU A 234 -7.04 -13.03 -10.72
C LEU A 234 -6.82 -14.15 -9.71
N GLU A 235 -5.56 -14.47 -9.46
CA GLU A 235 -5.10 -15.23 -8.31
C GLU A 235 -3.90 -14.51 -7.69
N ILE A 236 -3.86 -14.47 -6.36
CA ILE A 236 -2.81 -13.78 -5.62
C ILE A 236 -2.08 -14.81 -4.77
N CYS A 237 -0.78 -14.95 -5.00
CA CYS A 237 0.11 -15.80 -4.22
C CYS A 237 0.98 -14.89 -3.36
N MET A 238 0.87 -14.98 -2.04
CA MET A 238 1.71 -14.20 -1.14
C MET A 238 3.11 -14.82 -1.08
N VAL A 239 4.16 -14.01 -1.26
CA VAL A 239 5.56 -14.47 -1.27
C VAL A 239 6.32 -13.76 -0.16
N ASP A 240 6.99 -14.51 0.72
CA ASP A 240 7.85 -13.92 1.74
C ASP A 240 9.02 -13.16 1.10
N GLU A 241 9.22 -11.91 1.51
CA GLU A 241 10.19 -10.97 0.95
C GLU A 241 11.59 -11.07 1.57
N TYR A 242 11.89 -12.11 2.35
CA TYR A 242 13.22 -12.26 2.94
C TYR A 242 14.34 -12.10 1.89
N LEU A 243 15.22 -11.11 2.13
CA LEU A 243 16.38 -10.71 1.32
C LEU A 243 16.10 -10.27 -0.13
N THR A 244 14.85 -10.13 -0.56
CA THR A 244 14.50 -9.78 -1.95
C THR A 244 15.03 -8.42 -2.39
N SER A 245 15.26 -7.49 -1.46
CA SER A 245 15.88 -6.18 -1.73
C SER A 245 17.38 -6.10 -1.42
N GLN A 246 18.00 -7.20 -1.01
CA GLN A 246 19.44 -7.28 -0.64
C GLN A 246 20.26 -8.16 -1.59
N ILE A 247 19.61 -9.04 -2.34
CA ILE A 247 20.25 -9.94 -3.30
C ILE A 247 20.12 -9.37 -4.69
N CYS A 248 21.23 -9.29 -5.42
CA CYS A 248 21.22 -8.86 -6.81
C CYS A 248 20.47 -9.87 -7.66
N ASN A 249 19.46 -9.43 -8.41
CA ASN A 249 18.68 -10.35 -9.25
C ASN A 249 19.54 -11.03 -10.33
N ARG A 250 20.56 -10.35 -10.88
CA ARG A 250 21.42 -10.91 -11.92
C ARG A 250 22.41 -11.95 -11.40
N CYS A 251 23.22 -11.58 -10.40
CA CYS A 251 24.33 -12.43 -9.96
C CYS A 251 24.04 -13.24 -8.68
N LYS A 252 22.83 -13.09 -8.11
CA LYS A 252 22.35 -13.78 -6.90
C LYS A 252 23.23 -13.61 -5.64
N ASN A 253 24.17 -12.67 -5.65
CA ASN A 253 24.99 -12.33 -4.48
C ASN A 253 24.28 -11.31 -3.59
N ARG A 254 24.38 -11.51 -2.27
CA ARG A 254 23.91 -10.60 -1.23
C ARG A 254 24.93 -9.49 -0.97
N ASN A 255 25.12 -8.61 -1.95
CA ASN A 255 26.09 -7.52 -1.86
C ASN A 255 25.57 -6.24 -2.54
N MET A 256 24.37 -5.82 -2.12
CA MET A 256 23.68 -4.64 -2.63
C MET A 256 23.82 -3.48 -1.67
N ASP A 257 24.27 -2.34 -2.18
CA ASP A 257 24.51 -1.12 -1.40
C ASP A 257 23.72 0.06 -1.93
N ASN A 258 23.33 0.97 -1.04
CA ASN A 258 22.75 2.23 -1.47
C ASN A 258 23.77 3.09 -2.21
N VAL A 259 23.34 3.68 -3.32
CA VAL A 259 24.13 4.73 -3.98
C VAL A 259 24.18 5.95 -3.06
N VAL A 260 25.34 6.60 -2.98
CA VAL A 260 25.55 7.81 -2.18
C VAL A 260 25.73 8.99 -3.12
N THR A 261 25.06 10.10 -2.83
CA THR A 261 25.25 11.34 -3.59
C THR A 261 26.57 12.00 -3.22
N GLU A 262 27.40 12.32 -4.21
CA GLU A 262 28.74 12.91 -4.01
C GLU A 262 28.69 14.20 -3.19
N LYS A 263 27.71 15.06 -3.49
CA LYS A 263 27.60 16.40 -2.88
C LYS A 263 27.17 16.39 -1.41
N SER A 264 26.33 15.43 -0.99
CA SER A 264 25.70 15.47 0.34
C SER A 264 26.01 14.27 1.23
N LYS A 265 26.72 13.26 0.70
CA LYS A 265 26.95 11.96 1.33
C LYS A 265 25.66 11.24 1.78
N ARG A 266 24.49 11.69 1.30
CA ARG A 266 23.20 11.07 1.61
C ARG A 266 22.99 9.84 0.75
N ARG A 267 22.47 8.79 1.39
CA ARG A 267 22.09 7.52 0.74
C ARG A 267 20.81 7.71 -0.05
N VAL A 268 20.83 7.27 -1.31
CA VAL A 268 19.66 7.18 -2.16
C VAL A 268 19.01 5.81 -1.90
N HIS A 269 17.89 5.82 -1.18
CA HIS A 269 17.23 4.57 -0.77
C HIS A 269 16.63 3.79 -1.94
N THR A 270 16.27 4.48 -3.01
CA THR A 270 15.56 3.92 -4.17
C THR A 270 16.48 3.21 -5.17
N ILE A 271 17.79 3.45 -5.09
CA ILE A 271 18.79 2.92 -6.02
C ILE A 271 19.78 2.07 -5.25
N LEU A 272 20.06 0.89 -5.77
CA LEU A 272 21.04 -0.05 -5.22
C LEU A 272 22.12 -0.34 -6.26
N LYS A 273 23.38 -0.42 -5.84
CA LYS A 273 24.50 -0.89 -6.65
C LYS A 273 24.95 -2.25 -6.16
N CYS A 274 25.12 -3.18 -7.08
CA CYS A 274 25.77 -4.45 -6.79
C CYS A 274 27.28 -4.22 -6.65
N LYS A 275 27.85 -4.62 -5.50
CA LYS A 275 29.28 -4.54 -5.20
C LYS A 275 30.10 -5.69 -5.77
N GLN A 276 29.45 -6.69 -6.37
CA GLN A 276 30.19 -7.76 -7.03
C GLN A 276 30.92 -7.17 -8.26
N ASN A 277 32.25 -7.22 -8.25
CA ASN A 277 33.10 -6.62 -9.27
C ASN A 277 32.76 -7.08 -10.71
N THR A 278 32.25 -8.30 -10.85
CA THR A 278 31.86 -8.87 -12.15
C THR A 278 30.44 -8.50 -12.59
N CYS A 279 29.61 -7.95 -11.70
CA CYS A 279 28.23 -7.58 -11.99
C CYS A 279 28.09 -6.07 -12.22
N ASN A 280 28.54 -5.27 -11.25
CA ASN A 280 28.52 -3.79 -11.27
C ASN A 280 27.19 -3.13 -11.70
N ILE A 281 26.06 -3.85 -11.65
CA ILE A 281 24.76 -3.31 -12.03
C ILE A 281 24.23 -2.35 -10.97
N VAL A 282 23.61 -1.28 -11.45
CA VAL A 282 22.77 -0.39 -10.65
C VAL A 282 21.31 -0.71 -10.91
N TRP A 283 20.58 -1.00 -9.84
CA TRP A 283 19.18 -1.37 -9.84
C TRP A 283 18.31 -0.28 -9.23
N ASN A 284 17.14 -0.05 -9.80
CA ASN A 284 16.03 0.45 -8.98
C ASN A 284 15.65 -0.67 -7.99
N ARG A 285 15.64 -0.33 -6.68
CA ARG A 285 15.37 -1.28 -5.59
C ARG A 285 14.05 -2.00 -5.79
N ASP A 286 12.99 -1.27 -6.12
CA ASP A 286 11.64 -1.82 -6.18
C ASP A 286 11.49 -2.78 -7.38
N ILE A 287 12.13 -2.46 -8.52
CA ILE A 287 12.17 -3.31 -9.73
C ILE A 287 12.95 -4.60 -9.46
N MET A 288 14.16 -4.50 -8.91
CA MET A 288 14.98 -5.69 -8.59
C MET A 288 14.26 -6.60 -7.60
N THR A 289 13.61 -6.01 -6.59
CA THR A 289 12.83 -6.76 -5.60
C THR A 289 11.68 -7.51 -6.27
N ALA A 290 10.96 -6.89 -7.21
CA ALA A 290 9.92 -7.56 -7.98
C ALA A 290 10.47 -8.73 -8.81
N HIS A 291 11.57 -8.54 -9.54
CA HIS A 291 12.23 -9.66 -10.24
C HIS A 291 12.61 -10.81 -9.30
N ASN A 292 13.15 -10.52 -8.11
CA ASN A 292 13.49 -11.55 -7.13
C ASN A 292 12.24 -12.29 -6.61
N ILE A 293 11.13 -11.58 -6.35
CA ILE A 293 9.85 -12.20 -5.97
C ILE A 293 9.35 -13.12 -7.10
N LEU A 294 9.46 -12.71 -8.35
CA LEU A 294 9.09 -13.52 -9.51
C LEU A 294 9.92 -14.81 -9.58
N ASP A 295 11.24 -14.69 -9.44
CA ASP A 295 12.14 -15.84 -9.48
C ASP A 295 11.84 -16.84 -8.35
N ILE A 296 11.58 -16.34 -7.13
CA ILE A 296 11.18 -17.19 -5.98
C ILE A 296 9.89 -17.92 -6.30
N PHE A 297 8.87 -17.22 -6.79
CA PHE A 297 7.57 -17.81 -7.12
C PHE A 297 7.68 -18.90 -8.20
N LEU A 298 8.36 -18.59 -9.31
CA LEU A 298 8.54 -19.53 -10.42
C LEU A 298 9.37 -20.74 -10.01
N PHE A 299 10.40 -20.55 -9.19
CA PHE A 299 11.19 -21.65 -8.65
C PHE A 299 10.34 -22.53 -7.74
N ALA A 300 9.60 -21.94 -6.80
CA ALA A 300 8.75 -22.68 -5.88
C ALA A 300 7.68 -23.50 -6.62
N ALA A 301 7.03 -22.93 -7.63
CA ALA A 301 6.04 -23.64 -8.43
C ALA A 301 6.60 -24.89 -9.13
N ARG A 302 7.87 -24.85 -9.56
CA ARG A 302 8.55 -25.95 -10.26
C ARG A 302 9.18 -27.00 -9.34
N ASN A 303 9.44 -26.63 -8.08
CA ASN A 303 10.22 -27.45 -7.16
C ASN A 303 9.42 -27.80 -5.90
N ASN A 304 8.15 -28.16 -6.03
CA ASN A 304 7.29 -28.59 -4.92
C ASN A 304 7.28 -27.60 -3.74
N ASN A 305 7.15 -26.30 -4.05
CA ASN A 305 7.15 -25.20 -3.09
C ASN A 305 8.47 -24.96 -2.35
N GLN A 306 9.58 -25.58 -2.78
CA GLN A 306 10.91 -25.26 -2.28
C GLN A 306 11.28 -23.82 -2.61
N ARG A 307 12.06 -23.21 -1.73
CA ARG A 307 12.55 -21.84 -1.91
C ARG A 307 13.98 -21.86 -2.43
N LEU A 308 14.28 -20.97 -3.36
CA LEU A 308 15.63 -20.83 -3.88
C LEU A 308 16.62 -20.49 -2.75
N ASP A 309 17.71 -21.24 -2.66
CA ASP A 309 18.66 -21.26 -1.53
C ASP A 309 19.13 -19.89 -1.07
N VAL A 310 19.47 -19.02 -2.01
CA VAL A 310 19.95 -17.66 -1.70
C VAL A 310 18.92 -16.83 -0.92
N PHE A 311 17.63 -17.17 -1.02
CA PHE A 311 16.52 -16.53 -0.31
C PHE A 311 16.01 -17.35 0.90
N MET A 312 16.65 -18.46 1.26
CA MET A 312 16.28 -19.20 2.46
C MET A 312 16.78 -18.50 3.73
N ARG A 313 16.02 -18.63 4.82
CA ARG A 313 16.47 -18.23 6.15
C ARG A 313 17.44 -19.31 6.62
N GLN A 314 18.65 -18.92 6.99
CA GLN A 314 19.56 -19.85 7.65
C GLN A 314 18.90 -20.28 8.97
N SER A 315 18.64 -21.58 9.14
CA SER A 315 18.30 -22.13 10.43
C SER A 315 19.50 -21.94 11.35
N THR A 316 19.30 -21.23 12.46
CA THR A 316 20.27 -21.25 13.55
C THR A 316 20.30 -22.69 14.06
N SER A 317 21.28 -23.49 13.66
CA SER A 317 21.62 -24.70 14.38
C SER A 317 22.09 -24.26 15.75
N ASN A 318 21.24 -24.41 16.76
CA ASN A 318 21.64 -24.38 18.16
C ASN A 318 22.41 -25.68 18.45
N ASP A 319 23.56 -25.85 17.80
CA ASP A 319 24.56 -26.80 18.25
C ASP A 319 25.49 -26.03 19.19
N GLN A 320 25.01 -25.81 20.42
CA GLN A 320 25.94 -25.61 21.52
C GLN A 320 26.58 -26.97 21.82
N PRO A 321 27.91 -27.09 21.77
CA PRO A 321 28.57 -28.29 22.30
C PRO A 321 28.29 -28.33 23.80
N SER A 322 27.71 -29.44 24.24
CA SER A 322 27.62 -29.78 25.66
C SER A 322 29.04 -29.85 26.23
N VAL A 323 29.35 -28.91 27.12
CA VAL A 323 30.45 -29.04 28.09
C VAL A 323 29.82 -29.53 29.38
#